data_AF-A0A9D2R5X6-F1
#
_entry.id   AF-A0A9D2R5X6-F1
#
_cell.length_a   1.000
_cell.length_b   1.000
_cell.length_c   1.000
_cell.angle_alpha   90.00
_cell.angle_beta   90.00
_cell.angle_gamma   90.00
#
_symmetry.space_group_name_H-M   'P 1'
#
loop_
_entity.id
_entity.type
_entity.pdbx_description
1 polymer ?
#
loop_
_entity_poly.entity_id
_entity_poly.type
_entity_poly.pdbx_seq_one_letter_code
_entity_poly.pdbx_strand_id
1 'polypeptide(L)'
;MFAEVIILTIMGIALLAWVIFCGIQFIRHGRDLAAEAGFVGHVKCEKCGTEYEVSSAEFTKSYMSKYKSVTRTKIQGGAFINRPQYSYYAKKFQCPCCGKRRYAQVLNINDLNQTMTRPVLRAGVRWLILMAVGGAFILAAASVPLYFAGRAGDQRTEELREQQYEDFKERYGL
;
A
#
# COMPACT_ATOMS: atom_id res chain seq x y z
N MET A 1 -28.82 10.38 -15.59
CA MET A 1 -28.35 9.11 -16.23
C MET A 1 -26.95 9.23 -16.85
N PHE A 2 -26.75 9.71 -18.09
CA PHE A 2 -25.40 9.70 -18.70
C PHE A 2 -24.36 10.58 -17.96
N ALA A 3 -24.73 11.78 -17.53
CA ALA A 3 -23.82 12.69 -16.83
C ALA A 3 -23.35 12.15 -15.46
N GLU A 4 -24.25 11.56 -14.68
CA GLU A 4 -23.91 10.96 -13.38
C GLU A 4 -22.98 9.76 -13.53
N VAL A 5 -23.21 8.90 -14.53
CA VAL A 5 -22.34 7.76 -14.81
C VAL A 5 -20.94 8.22 -15.22
N ILE A 6 -20.83 9.31 -15.99
CA ILE A 6 -19.55 9.91 -16.37
C ILE A 6 -18.83 10.49 -15.15
N ILE A 7 -19.54 11.21 -14.27
CA ILE A 7 -18.95 11.79 -13.05
C ILE A 7 -18.47 10.68 -12.10
N LEU A 8 -19.26 9.62 -11.90
CA LEU A 8 -18.91 8.48 -11.05
C LEU A 8 -17.70 7.70 -11.59
N THR A 9 -17.63 7.49 -12.91
CA THR A 9 -16.48 6.81 -13.53
C THR A 9 -15.19 7.62 -13.42
N ILE A 10 -15.24 8.93 -13.66
CA ILE A 10 -14.08 9.82 -13.48
C ILE A 10 -13.63 9.84 -12.02
N MET A 11 -14.56 9.93 -11.07
CA MET A 11 -14.25 9.87 -9.63
C MET A 11 -13.62 8.53 -9.24
N GLY A 12 -14.16 7.42 -9.74
CA GLY A 12 -13.61 6.08 -9.50
C GLY A 12 -12.18 5.94 -10.02
N ILE A 13 -11.90 6.43 -11.22
CA ILE A 13 -10.56 6.43 -11.81
C ILE A 13 -9.61 7.31 -10.98
N ALA A 14 -10.05 8.50 -10.55
CA ALA A 14 -9.25 9.41 -9.74
C ALA A 14 -8.88 8.80 -8.37
N LEU A 15 -9.83 8.12 -7.72
CA LEU A 15 -9.58 7.40 -6.46
C LEU A 15 -8.61 6.23 -6.65
N LEU A 16 -8.77 5.43 -7.71
CA LEU A 16 -7.84 4.35 -8.02
C LEU A 16 -6.44 4.87 -8.29
N ALA A 17 -6.31 5.93 -9.09
CA ALA A 17 -5.02 6.57 -9.35
C ALA A 17 -4.37 7.10 -8.08
N TRP A 18 -5.15 7.71 -7.17
CA TRP A 18 -4.67 8.19 -5.88
C TRP A 18 -4.15 7.05 -4.99
N VAL A 19 -4.88 5.94 -4.91
CA VAL A 19 -4.47 4.75 -4.14
C VAL A 19 -3.17 4.17 -4.70
N ILE A 20 -3.06 4.04 -6.03
CA ILE A 20 -1.85 3.55 -6.69
C ILE A 20 -0.67 4.49 -6.40
N PHE A 21 -0.88 5.80 -6.50
CA PHE A 21 0.14 6.80 -6.19
C PHE A 21 0.62 6.71 -4.74
N CYS A 22 -0.30 6.63 -3.79
CA CYS A 22 0.01 6.46 -2.36
C CYS A 22 0.79 5.16 -2.11
N GLY A 23 0.41 4.05 -2.76
CA GLY A 23 1.11 2.77 -2.64
C GLY A 23 2.55 2.82 -3.16
N ILE A 24 2.78 3.45 -4.31
CA ILE A 24 4.13 3.62 -4.88
C ILE A 24 4.99 4.51 -3.98
N GLN A 25 4.45 5.62 -3.50
CA GLN A 25 5.16 6.54 -2.61
C GLN A 25 5.49 5.90 -1.27
N PHE A 26 4.59 5.09 -0.70
CA PHE A 26 4.87 4.32 0.51
C PHE A 26 6.08 3.39 0.33
N ILE A 27 6.16 2.67 -0.79
CA ILE A 27 7.30 1.78 -1.08
C ILE A 27 8.59 2.57 -1.29
N ARG A 28 8.54 3.68 -2.04
CA ARG A 28 9.73 4.52 -2.29
C ARG A 28 10.24 5.16 -1.01
N HIS A 29 9.37 5.80 -0.24
CA HIS A 29 9.74 6.44 1.01
C HIS A 29 10.18 5.42 2.07
N GLY A 30 9.57 4.24 2.11
CA GLY A 30 10.03 3.13 2.94
C GLY A 30 11.43 2.65 2.55
N ARG A 31 11.75 2.62 1.26
CA ARG A 31 13.10 2.30 0.77
C ARG A 31 14.11 3.39 1.10
N ASP A 32 13.74 4.66 0.99
CA ASP A 32 14.62 5.78 1.30
C ASP A 32 14.93 5.83 2.80
N LEU A 33 13.93 5.64 3.67
CA LEU A 33 14.13 5.52 5.12
C LEU A 33 15.00 4.31 5.49
N ALA A 34 14.85 3.18 4.77
CA ALA A 34 15.71 2.02 4.95
C ALA A 34 17.15 2.27 4.44
N ALA A 35 17.34 3.11 3.42
CA ALA A 35 18.65 3.50 2.95
C ALA A 35 19.34 4.48 3.90
N GLU A 36 18.61 5.46 4.43
CA GLU A 36 19.08 6.51 5.33
C GLU A 36 19.46 5.98 6.72
N ALA A 37 18.80 4.93 7.18
CA ALA A 37 19.13 4.26 8.44
C ALA A 37 20.46 3.48 8.41
N GLY A 38 21.21 3.50 7.30
CA GLY A 38 22.61 3.04 7.26
C GLY A 38 22.79 1.57 7.63
N PHE A 39 21.81 0.71 7.27
CA PHE A 39 21.85 -0.69 7.66
C PHE A 39 23.02 -1.44 7.01
N VAL A 40 23.90 -1.97 7.85
CA VAL A 40 24.95 -2.93 7.47
C VAL A 40 24.42 -4.32 7.79
N GLY A 41 24.14 -5.11 6.75
CA GLY A 41 23.74 -6.50 6.92
C GLY A 41 24.96 -7.41 6.95
N HIS A 42 25.17 -8.09 8.07
CA HIS A 42 26.17 -9.15 8.18
C HIS A 42 25.67 -10.38 7.42
N VAL A 43 26.43 -10.80 6.41
CA VAL A 43 26.09 -11.95 5.57
C VAL A 43 27.22 -12.97 5.54
N LYS A 44 26.85 -14.24 5.52
CA LYS A 44 27.77 -15.38 5.43
C LYS A 44 27.54 -16.14 4.14
N CYS A 45 28.56 -16.25 3.29
CA CYS A 45 28.42 -17.00 2.04
C CYS A 45 28.21 -18.50 2.32
N GLU A 46 27.17 -19.11 1.73
CA GLU A 46 26.89 -20.54 1.91
C GLU A 46 27.98 -21.45 1.31
N LYS A 47 28.72 -20.96 0.29
CA LYS A 47 29.71 -21.78 -0.43
C LYS A 47 31.12 -21.72 0.16
N CYS A 48 31.58 -20.53 0.54
CA CYS A 48 32.95 -20.32 1.03
C CYS A 48 33.01 -19.99 2.52
N GLY A 49 31.87 -19.82 3.18
CA GLY A 49 31.81 -19.50 4.61
C GLY A 49 32.27 -18.10 4.99
N THR A 50 32.77 -17.29 4.05
CA THR A 50 33.25 -15.93 4.31
C THR A 50 32.11 -15.06 4.82
N GLU A 51 32.35 -14.40 5.95
CA GLU A 51 31.48 -13.40 6.55
C GLU A 51 31.93 -12.02 6.04
N TYR A 52 30.97 -11.25 5.53
CA TYR A 52 31.23 -9.91 5.02
C TYR A 52 30.03 -9.02 5.26
N GLU A 53 30.29 -7.72 5.26
CA GLU A 53 29.30 -6.69 5.47
C GLU A 53 28.76 -6.20 4.14
N VAL A 54 27.44 -6.09 4.04
CA VAL A 54 26.77 -5.60 2.83
C VAL A 54 25.90 -4.41 3.19
N SER A 55 26.04 -3.33 2.42
CA SER A 55 25.27 -2.11 2.60
C SER A 55 23.80 -2.26 2.17
N SER A 56 22.93 -1.40 2.70
CA SER A 56 21.50 -1.33 2.37
C SER A 56 21.23 -1.21 0.85
N ALA A 57 22.11 -0.53 0.11
CA ALA A 57 22.03 -0.39 -1.34
C ALA A 57 22.20 -1.72 -2.08
N GLU A 58 23.18 -2.54 -1.68
CA GLU A 58 23.38 -3.88 -2.26
C GLU A 58 22.31 -4.89 -1.81
N PHE A 59 21.80 -4.74 -0.58
CA PHE A 59 20.66 -5.51 -0.07
C PHE A 59 19.39 -5.34 -0.90
N THR A 60 19.16 -4.12 -1.40
CA THR A 60 17.95 -3.78 -2.18
C THR A 60 18.09 -4.16 -3.67
N LYS A 61 19.33 -4.32 -4.16
CA LYS A 61 19.62 -4.65 -5.57
C LYS A 61 19.30 -6.10 -5.93
N SER A 62 19.25 -7.01 -4.96
CA SER A 62 18.95 -8.43 -5.19
C SER A 62 17.46 -8.73 -4.98
N TYR A 63 16.76 -9.10 -6.06
CA TYR A 63 15.34 -9.50 -6.02
C TYR A 63 15.13 -10.95 -5.53
N MET A 64 16.15 -11.80 -5.64
CA MET A 64 16.02 -13.24 -5.35
C MET A 64 16.45 -13.56 -3.91
N SER A 65 15.50 -14.02 -3.09
CA SER A 65 15.72 -14.41 -1.70
C SER A 65 15.16 -15.81 -1.41
N LYS A 66 15.77 -16.50 -0.45
CA LYS A 66 15.31 -17.76 0.15
C LYS A 66 15.11 -17.53 1.63
N TYR A 67 13.98 -17.92 2.19
CA TYR A 67 13.75 -17.76 3.63
C TYR A 67 12.96 -18.93 4.22
N LYS A 68 13.19 -19.16 5.52
CA LYS A 68 12.40 -20.04 6.38
C LYS A 68 12.05 -19.23 7.62
N SER A 69 10.75 -18.96 7.79
CA SER A 69 10.22 -18.23 8.95
C SER A 69 9.51 -19.17 9.90
N VAL A 70 9.70 -18.97 11.19
CA VAL A 70 8.93 -19.59 12.27
C VAL A 70 8.24 -18.46 13.02
N THR A 71 6.91 -18.45 13.03
CA THR A 71 6.14 -17.51 13.86
C THR A 71 6.30 -17.91 15.33
N ARG A 72 6.85 -17.01 16.15
CA ARG A 72 6.94 -17.19 17.59
C ARG A 72 6.23 -16.06 18.30
N THR A 73 5.30 -16.40 19.19
CA THR A 73 4.63 -15.44 20.07
C THR A 73 5.63 -14.96 21.11
N LYS A 74 5.92 -13.66 21.15
CA LYS A 74 6.81 -13.07 22.16
C LYS A 74 6.00 -12.06 22.97
N ILE A 75 6.08 -12.15 24.30
CA ILE A 75 5.44 -11.19 25.21
C ILE A 75 6.37 -9.98 25.31
N GLN A 76 5.92 -8.81 24.87
CA GLN A 76 6.67 -7.57 25.01
C GLN A 76 5.73 -6.48 25.54
N GLY A 77 5.98 -6.01 26.77
CA GLY A 77 5.21 -4.92 27.39
C GLY A 77 3.75 -5.27 27.73
N GLY A 78 3.45 -6.52 28.10
CA GLY A 78 2.10 -6.94 28.51
C GLY A 78 1.15 -7.34 27.37
N ALA A 79 1.56 -7.17 26.10
CA ALA A 79 0.82 -7.64 24.95
C ALA A 79 1.49 -8.87 24.32
N PHE A 80 0.68 -9.88 23.96
CA PHE A 80 1.12 -11.01 23.14
C PHE A 80 1.29 -10.53 21.69
N ILE A 81 2.54 -10.36 21.25
CA ILE A 81 2.82 -9.96 19.87
C ILE A 81 3.35 -11.19 19.13
N ASN A 82 2.54 -11.70 18.19
CA ASN A 82 3.00 -12.69 17.22
C ASN A 82 3.96 -12.00 16.24
N ARG A 83 5.25 -12.33 16.32
CA ARG A 83 6.25 -11.84 15.35
C ARG A 83 6.81 -13.01 14.53
N PRO A 84 6.94 -12.85 13.21
CA PRO A 84 7.68 -13.80 12.40
C PRO A 84 9.16 -13.73 12.78
N GLN A 85 9.72 -14.81 13.32
CA GLN A 85 11.14 -14.96 13.56
C GLN A 85 11.72 -15.78 12.40
N TYR A 86 12.64 -15.20 11.63
CA TYR A 86 13.27 -15.93 10.53
C TYR A 86 14.34 -16.86 11.08
N SER A 87 14.14 -18.18 10.96
CA SER A 87 15.17 -19.18 11.30
C SER A 87 16.26 -19.24 10.23
N TYR A 88 15.92 -18.88 9.00
CA TYR A 88 16.84 -18.83 7.87
C TYR A 88 16.43 -17.72 6.90
N TYR A 89 17.39 -16.93 6.45
CA TYR A 89 17.18 -15.97 5.38
C TYR A 89 18.47 -15.83 4.58
N ALA A 90 18.41 -16.02 3.27
CA ALA A 90 19.54 -15.91 2.37
C ALA A 90 19.18 -15.12 1.11
N LYS A 91 20.09 -14.26 0.66
CA LYS A 91 19.96 -13.47 -0.57
C LYS A 91 21.19 -13.68 -1.45
N LYS A 92 21.04 -13.46 -2.76
CA LYS A 92 22.18 -13.52 -3.69
C LYS A 92 22.99 -12.23 -3.61
N PHE A 93 24.24 -12.34 -3.19
CA PHE A 93 25.20 -11.24 -3.10
C PHE A 93 26.47 -11.58 -3.88
N GLN A 94 27.23 -10.55 -4.26
CA GLN A 94 28.53 -10.74 -4.89
C GLN A 94 29.54 -11.07 -3.79
N CYS A 95 30.02 -12.32 -3.78
CA CYS A 95 30.94 -12.75 -2.74
C CYS A 95 32.37 -12.24 -3.06
N PRO A 96 33.04 -11.54 -2.14
CA PRO A 96 34.40 -11.03 -2.36
C PRO A 96 35.43 -12.16 -2.54
N CYS A 97 35.23 -13.31 -1.88
CA CYS A 97 36.12 -14.47 -1.99
C CYS A 97 35.86 -15.31 -3.27
N CYS A 98 34.61 -15.46 -3.69
CA CYS A 98 34.26 -16.28 -4.86
C CYS A 98 34.22 -15.52 -6.19
N GLY A 99 34.23 -14.18 -6.16
CA GLY A 99 34.11 -13.32 -7.35
C GLY A 99 32.79 -13.45 -8.13
N LYS A 100 31.82 -14.23 -7.63
CA LYS A 100 30.56 -14.57 -8.30
C LYS A 100 29.37 -14.32 -7.37
N ARG A 101 28.19 -14.07 -7.96
CA ARG A 101 26.93 -13.96 -7.19
C ARG A 101 26.56 -15.31 -6.58
N ARG A 102 26.48 -15.37 -5.26
CA ARG A 102 26.17 -16.58 -4.49
C ARG A 102 25.16 -16.25 -3.40
N TYR A 103 24.42 -17.27 -2.95
CA TYR A 103 23.58 -17.13 -1.77
C TYR A 103 24.46 -16.88 -0.55
N ALA A 104 24.14 -15.85 0.21
CA ALA A 104 24.70 -15.59 1.52
C ALA A 104 23.55 -15.49 2.53
N GLN A 105 23.70 -16.20 3.64
CA GLN A 105 22.78 -16.17 4.76
C GLN A 105 22.95 -14.86 5.51
N VAL A 106 21.85 -14.15 5.72
CA VAL A 106 21.82 -12.92 6.51
C VAL A 106 21.71 -13.32 7.97
N LEU A 107 22.80 -13.17 8.71
CA LEU A 107 22.87 -13.55 10.12
C LEU A 107 22.06 -12.58 11.00
N ASN A 108 21.96 -11.32 10.57
CA ASN A 108 21.33 -10.25 11.34
C ASN A 108 19.85 -9.98 10.97
N ILE A 109 19.15 -10.94 10.34
CA ILE A 109 17.81 -10.68 9.77
C ILE A 109 16.77 -10.33 10.85
N ASN A 110 16.92 -10.86 12.06
CA ASN A 110 15.92 -10.68 13.12
C ASN A 110 16.05 -9.30 13.81
N ASP A 111 17.28 -8.81 14.04
CA ASP A 111 17.48 -7.46 14.59
C ASP A 111 17.24 -6.39 13.51
N LEU A 112 17.54 -6.69 12.24
CA LEU A 112 17.12 -5.87 11.10
C LEU A 112 15.60 -5.72 11.07
N ASN A 113 14.85 -6.82 11.20
CA ASN A 113 13.40 -6.76 11.21
C ASN A 113 12.88 -5.94 12.41
N GLN A 114 13.43 -6.15 13.61
CA GLN A 114 13.02 -5.38 14.80
C GLN A 114 13.30 -3.88 14.67
N THR A 115 14.44 -3.51 14.08
CA THR A 115 14.84 -2.11 13.90
C THR A 115 14.08 -1.44 12.77
N MET A 116 13.77 -2.16 11.69
CA MET A 116 12.99 -1.66 10.55
C MET A 116 11.47 -1.60 10.84
N THR A 117 10.93 -2.48 11.69
CA THR A 117 9.48 -2.58 11.92
C THR A 117 8.88 -1.28 12.44
N ARG A 118 9.52 -0.64 13.42
CA ARG A 118 9.04 0.64 13.99
C ARG A 118 9.01 1.80 12.98
N PRO A 119 10.12 2.13 12.28
CA PRO A 119 10.12 3.21 11.29
C PRO A 119 9.21 2.90 10.10
N VAL A 120 9.16 1.65 9.62
CA VAL A 120 8.25 1.25 8.54
C VAL A 120 6.79 1.37 8.96
N LEU A 121 6.42 0.94 10.17
CA LEU A 121 5.06 1.13 10.71
C LEU A 121 4.71 2.61 10.84
N ARG A 122 5.62 3.44 11.37
CA ARG A 122 5.37 4.88 11.55
C ARG A 122 5.21 5.60 10.21
N ALA A 123 6.04 5.25 9.22
CA ALA A 123 5.90 5.73 7.85
C ALA A 123 4.59 5.23 7.22
N GLY A 124 4.21 3.97 7.45
CA GLY A 124 2.96 3.39 6.97
C GLY A 124 1.74 4.09 7.54
N VAL A 125 1.71 4.35 8.85
CA VAL A 125 0.64 5.12 9.49
C VAL A 125 0.54 6.53 8.91
N ARG A 126 1.67 7.22 8.70
CA ARG A 126 1.68 8.56 8.10
C ARG A 126 1.10 8.55 6.69
N TRP A 127 1.44 7.55 5.87
CA TRP A 127 0.91 7.41 4.51
C TRP A 127 -0.56 6.97 4.50
N LEU A 128 -1.01 6.15 5.45
CA LEU A 128 -2.43 5.83 5.63
C LEU A 128 -3.26 7.07 5.95
N ILE A 129 -2.73 7.96 6.80
CA ILE A 129 -3.38 9.23 7.11
C ILE A 129 -3.45 10.11 5.85
N LEU A 130 -2.35 10.25 5.10
CA LEU A 130 -2.35 11.02 3.84
C LEU A 130 -3.30 10.42 2.80
N MET A 131 -3.39 9.09 2.72
CA MET A 131 -4.34 8.39 1.86
C MET A 131 -5.79 8.73 2.25
N ALA A 132 -6.12 8.69 3.55
CA ALA A 132 -7.44 9.01 4.05
C ALA A 132 -7.81 10.48 3.80
N VAL A 133 -6.90 11.42 4.06
CA VAL A 133 -7.13 12.86 3.83
C VAL A 133 -7.28 13.16 2.34
N GLY A 134 -6.42 12.60 1.48
CA GLY A 134 -6.52 12.81 0.04
C GLY A 134 -7.78 12.18 -0.56
N GLY A 135 -8.17 10.98 -0.10
CA GLY A 135 -9.43 10.34 -0.50
C GLY A 135 -10.65 11.16 -0.07
N ALA A 136 -10.66 11.67 1.15
CA ALA A 136 -11.73 12.56 1.64
C ALA A 136 -11.82 13.85 0.82
N PHE A 137 -10.68 14.42 0.40
CA PHE A 137 -10.65 15.61 -0.44
C PHE A 137 -11.24 15.36 -1.84
N ILE A 138 -10.91 14.22 -2.46
CA ILE A 138 -11.47 13.81 -3.76
C ILE A 138 -12.99 13.59 -3.66
N LEU A 139 -13.45 12.95 -2.58
CA LEU A 139 -14.88 12.75 -2.34
C LEU A 139 -15.62 14.08 -2.09
N ALA A 140 -15.01 15.00 -1.32
CA ALA A 140 -15.58 16.31 -1.08
C ALA A 140 -15.70 17.13 -2.37
N ALA A 141 -14.68 17.12 -3.23
CA ALA A 141 -14.71 17.79 -4.53
C ALA A 141 -15.75 17.19 -5.48
N ALA A 142 -15.94 15.86 -5.45
CA ALA A 142 -16.95 15.18 -6.28
C ALA A 142 -18.39 15.39 -5.78
N SER A 143 -18.58 15.68 -4.48
CA SER A 143 -19.90 15.90 -3.89
C SER A 143 -20.63 17.11 -4.50
N VAL A 144 -19.90 18.15 -4.92
CA VAL A 144 -20.47 19.38 -5.50
C VAL A 144 -21.18 19.09 -6.85
N PRO A 145 -20.52 18.53 -7.88
CA PRO A 145 -21.19 18.22 -9.14
C PRO A 145 -22.25 17.11 -9.02
N LEU A 146 -22.08 16.14 -8.10
CA LEU A 146 -23.08 15.10 -7.83
C LEU A 146 -24.37 15.68 -7.23
N TYR A 147 -24.27 16.65 -6.32
CA TYR A 147 -25.43 17.32 -5.73
C TYR A 147 -26.26 18.07 -6.78
N PHE A 148 -25.59 18.75 -7.73
CA PHE A 148 -26.27 19.42 -8.83
C PHE A 148 -26.87 18.43 -9.85
N ALA A 149 -26.18 17.32 -10.14
CA ALA A 149 -26.69 16.30 -11.05
C ALA A 149 -27.92 15.57 -10.47
N GLY A 150 -27.90 15.25 -9.17
CA GLY A 150 -29.03 14.62 -8.48
C GLY A 150 -30.28 15.51 -8.48
N ARG A 151 -30.12 16.82 -8.22
CA ARG A 151 -31.23 17.78 -8.27
C ARG A 151 -31.90 17.85 -9.65
N ALA A 152 -31.11 17.74 -10.73
CA ALA A 152 -31.64 17.71 -12.09
C ALA A 152 -32.31 16.37 -12.46
N GLY A 153 -31.92 15.28 -11.79
CA GLY A 153 -32.59 13.98 -11.88
C GLY A 153 -33.96 14.01 -11.19
N ASP A 154 -34.02 14.53 -9.96
CA ASP A 154 -35.26 14.60 -9.19
C ASP A 154 -36.34 15.42 -9.91
N GLN A 155 -35.98 16.59 -10.46
CA GLN A 155 -36.90 17.43 -11.23
C GLN A 155 -37.50 16.71 -12.45
N ARG A 156 -36.69 15.98 -13.23
CA ARG A 156 -37.21 15.19 -14.35
C ARG A 156 -38.15 14.07 -13.91
N THR A 157 -37.92 13.51 -12.72
CA THR A 157 -38.70 12.39 -12.21
C THR A 157 -40.06 12.86 -11.70
N GLU A 158 -40.11 14.06 -11.11
CA GLU A 158 -41.35 14.76 -10.75
C GLU A 158 -42.14 15.17 -11.99
N GLU A 159 -41.51 15.78 -12.99
CA GLU A 159 -42.14 16.14 -14.27
C GLU A 159 -42.73 14.91 -14.99
N LEU A 160 -42.02 13.78 -15.00
CA LEU A 160 -42.53 12.53 -15.58
C LEU A 160 -43.72 11.96 -14.80
N ARG A 161 -43.75 12.11 -13.46
CA ARG A 161 -44.90 11.70 -12.64
C ARG A 161 -46.10 12.60 -12.88
N GLU A 162 -45.88 13.91 -12.99
CA GLU A 162 -46.95 14.87 -13.31
C GLU A 162 -47.52 14.61 -14.71
N GLN A 163 -46.69 14.39 -15.72
CA GLN A 163 -47.14 14.02 -17.07
C GLN A 163 -47.96 12.73 -17.06
N GLN A 164 -47.49 11.69 -16.37
CA GLN A 164 -48.27 10.46 -16.27
C GLN A 164 -49.60 10.68 -15.55
N TYR A 165 -49.61 11.50 -14.50
CA TYR A 165 -50.83 11.81 -13.76
C TYR A 165 -51.84 12.58 -14.63
N GLU A 166 -51.40 13.55 -15.43
CA GLU A 166 -52.24 14.25 -16.40
C GLU A 166 -52.75 13.32 -17.51
N ASP A 167 -51.90 12.48 -18.08
CA ASP A 167 -52.30 11.45 -19.07
C ASP A 167 -53.35 10.49 -18.49
N PHE A 168 -53.20 10.07 -17.22
CA PHE A 168 -54.19 9.22 -16.54
C PHE A 168 -55.51 9.96 -16.32
N LYS A 169 -55.45 11.24 -15.96
CA LYS A 169 -56.63 12.08 -15.75
C LYS A 169 -57.41 12.30 -17.04
N GLU A 170 -56.72 12.59 -18.15
CA GLU A 170 -57.35 12.73 -19.47
C GLU A 170 -57.95 11.42 -19.97
N ARG A 171 -57.26 10.29 -19.75
CA ARG A 171 -57.69 8.98 -20.26
C ARG A 171 -58.86 8.38 -19.49
N TYR A 172 -59.01 8.70 -18.20
CA TYR A 172 -60.08 8.15 -17.35
C TYR A 172 -61.14 9.19 -16.92
N GLY A 173 -61.00 10.46 -17.32
CA GLY A 173 -62.05 11.47 -17.20
C GLY A 173 -62.50 11.76 -15.76
N LEU A 174 -61.53 11.91 -14.83
CA LEU A 174 -61.76 12.39 -13.46
C LEU A 174 -61.43 13.89 -13.34
#